data_AF-L8FYL9-F1
#
_entry.id   AF-L8FYL9-F1
#
_cell.length_a   1.000
_cell.length_b   1.000
_cell.length_c   1.000
_cell.angle_alpha   90.00
_cell.angle_beta   90.00
_cell.angle_gamma   90.00
#
_symmetry.space_group_name_H-M   'P 1'
#
loop_
_entity.id
_entity.type
_entity.pdbx_description
1 polymer ?
#
loop_
_entity_poly.entity_id
_entity_poly.type
_entity_poly.pdbx_seq_one_letter_code
_entity_poly.pdbx_strand_id
1 'polypeptide(L)'
;DISLSQLQQLDLQALQQQVKEQKKGRGRSRARLQVGGELNADRAHELRAAKAEPTAQKAQAKEARVAQQAANQARKQLAGVAVEARKQERLRKKRVKAHIRAGNPIPPEDWDPILDPEAGSKPEPGFEPGFEFE
;
A
#
# COMPACT_ATOMS: atom_id res chain seq x y z
N ASP A 1 -65.70 44.60 2.74
CA ASP A 1 -64.35 44.75 2.20
C ASP A 1 -63.32 44.26 3.21
N ILE A 2 -62.54 43.25 2.85
CA ILE A 2 -61.45 42.75 3.69
C ILE A 2 -60.32 43.80 3.60
N SER A 3 -59.88 44.32 4.74
CA SER A 3 -58.75 45.26 4.75
C SER A 3 -57.45 44.54 4.37
N LEU A 4 -56.51 45.27 3.76
CA LEU A 4 -55.21 44.71 3.34
C LEU A 4 -54.48 43.96 4.47
N SER A 5 -54.63 44.44 5.72
CA SER A 5 -54.05 43.82 6.90
C SER A 5 -54.67 42.46 7.24
N GLN A 6 -55.98 42.31 7.06
CA GLN A 6 -56.68 41.03 7.27
C GLN A 6 -56.29 40.01 6.20
N LEU A 7 -56.09 40.46 4.95
CA LEU A 7 -55.62 39.60 3.87
C LEU A 7 -54.21 39.07 4.14
N GLN A 8 -53.28 39.93 4.56
CA GLN A 8 -51.92 39.53 4.93
C GLN A 8 -51.90 38.53 6.09
N GLN A 9 -52.81 38.68 7.06
CA GLN A 9 -52.90 37.78 8.20
C GLN A 9 -53.41 36.39 7.81
N LEU A 10 -54.35 36.32 6.86
CA LEU A 10 -54.85 35.06 6.30
C LEU A 10 -53.78 34.34 5.47
N ASP A 11 -53.01 35.07 4.66
CA ASP A 11 -51.90 34.50 3.89
C ASP A 11 -50.82 33.91 4.78
N LEU A 12 -50.44 34.63 5.85
CA LEU A 12 -49.50 34.12 6.85
C LEU A 12 -50.03 32.84 7.51
N GLN A 13 -51.33 32.78 7.82
CA GLN A 13 -51.94 31.60 8.42
C GLN A 13 -51.97 30.40 7.45
N ALA A 14 -52.27 30.64 6.17
CA ALA A 14 -52.26 29.61 5.13
C ALA A 14 -50.85 29.03 4.92
N LEU A 15 -49.82 29.89 4.85
CA LEU A 15 -48.43 29.47 4.74
C LEU A 15 -47.98 28.64 5.96
N GLN A 16 -48.37 29.04 7.17
CA GLN A 16 -48.05 28.29 8.38
C GLN A 16 -48.72 26.90 8.40
N GLN A 17 -49.96 26.79 7.92
CA GLN A 17 -50.66 25.52 7.78
C GLN A 17 -49.97 24.61 6.75
N GLN A 18 -49.61 25.15 5.59
CA GLN A 18 -48.92 24.41 4.54
C GLN A 18 -47.57 23.86 5.02
N VAL A 19 -46.79 24.66 5.77
CA VAL A 19 -45.52 24.20 6.35
C VAL A 19 -45.75 23.08 7.38
N LYS A 20 -46.80 23.18 8.20
CA LYS A 20 -47.16 22.12 9.17
C LYS A 20 -47.53 20.82 8.45
N GLU A 21 -48.28 20.89 7.37
CA GLU A 21 -48.67 19.72 6.57
C GLU A 21 -47.48 19.08 5.85
N GLN A 22 -46.60 19.88 5.25
CA GLN A 22 -45.38 19.37 4.64
C GLN A 22 -44.47 18.67 5.66
N LYS A 23 -44.38 19.20 6.89
CA LYS A 23 -43.63 18.55 7.98
C LYS A 23 -44.24 17.20 8.37
N LYS A 24 -45.57 17.06 8.38
CA LYS A 24 -46.26 15.78 8.64
C LYS A 24 -45.99 14.73 7.55
N GLY A 25 -45.89 15.13 6.28
CA GLY A 25 -45.64 14.23 5.15
C GLY A 25 -44.18 13.80 4.97
N ARG A 26 -43.21 14.62 5.39
CA ARG A 26 -41.76 14.35 5.23
C ARG A 26 -41.26 13.10 5.97
N GLY A 27 -42.00 12.60 6.97
CA GLY A 27 -41.67 11.34 7.65
C GLY A 27 -42.11 10.07 6.92
N ARG A 28 -43.09 10.13 6.00
CA ARG A 28 -43.68 8.94 5.36
C ARG A 28 -42.97 8.47 4.09
N SER A 29 -42.28 9.36 3.37
CA SER A 29 -41.66 9.03 2.07
C SER A 29 -40.31 8.28 2.19
N ARG A 30 -39.70 8.24 3.38
CA ARG A 30 -38.44 7.50 3.60
C ARG A 30 -38.66 6.00 3.82
N ALA A 31 -39.89 5.53 3.95
CA ALA A 31 -40.24 4.13 4.14
C ALA A 31 -40.16 3.30 2.85
N ARG A 32 -39.18 3.59 1.97
CA ARG A 32 -38.90 2.75 0.82
C ARG A 32 -37.57 2.02 0.99
N LEU A 33 -37.73 0.74 1.30
CA LEU A 33 -37.01 -0.37 0.69
C LEU A 33 -35.56 -0.55 1.12
N GLN A 34 -35.36 -0.84 2.41
CA GLN A 34 -34.28 -1.73 2.78
C GLN A 34 -34.74 -3.17 2.51
N VAL A 35 -34.23 -3.78 1.44
CA VAL A 35 -34.33 -5.23 1.24
C VAL A 35 -33.59 -5.89 2.42
N GLY A 36 -34.31 -6.43 3.40
CA GLY A 36 -33.74 -7.14 4.56
C GLY A 36 -34.00 -6.57 5.97
N GLY A 37 -35.02 -5.73 6.18
CA GLY A 37 -35.43 -5.24 7.51
C GLY A 37 -34.74 -3.96 7.98
N GLU A 38 -35.27 -3.29 9.01
CA GLU A 38 -34.75 -2.01 9.52
C GLU A 38 -33.34 -2.19 10.12
N LEU A 39 -32.32 -1.57 9.51
CA LEU A 39 -31.00 -1.47 10.13
C LEU A 39 -31.11 -0.53 11.33
N ASN A 40 -31.29 -1.08 12.53
CA ASN A 40 -31.17 -0.30 13.76
C ASN A 40 -29.78 0.36 13.82
N ALA A 41 -29.71 1.59 14.34
CA ALA A 41 -28.47 2.35 14.43
C ALA A 41 -27.37 1.54 15.14
N ASP A 42 -27.73 0.84 16.22
CA ASP A 42 -26.82 -0.02 16.99
C ASP A 42 -26.24 -1.15 16.12
N ARG A 43 -27.09 -1.83 15.34
CA ARG A 43 -26.67 -2.88 14.40
C ARG A 43 -25.76 -2.34 13.30
N ALA A 44 -25.95 -1.09 12.88
CA ALA A 44 -25.06 -0.44 11.92
C ALA A 44 -23.68 -0.15 12.54
N HIS A 45 -23.63 0.25 13.82
CA HIS A 45 -22.40 0.46 14.56
C HIS A 45 -21.66 -0.86 14.80
N GLU A 46 -22.35 -1.93 15.19
CA GLU A 46 -21.80 -3.28 15.35
C GLU A 46 -21.18 -3.79 14.05
N LEU A 47 -21.87 -3.66 12.92
CA LEU A 47 -21.36 -4.08 11.61
C LEU A 47 -20.14 -3.26 11.16
N ARG A 48 -20.03 -1.99 11.57
CA ARG A 48 -18.84 -1.16 11.32
C ARG A 48 -17.68 -1.59 12.19
N ALA A 49 -17.92 -1.82 13.49
CA ALA A 49 -16.91 -2.32 14.41
C ALA A 49 -16.37 -3.69 13.97
N ALA A 50 -17.25 -4.61 13.60
CA ALA A 50 -16.88 -5.93 13.09
C ALA A 50 -16.06 -5.88 11.79
N LYS A 51 -16.21 -4.81 10.99
CA LYS A 51 -15.42 -4.59 9.76
C LYS A 51 -14.11 -3.86 10.02
N ALA A 52 -13.98 -3.12 11.12
CA ALA A 52 -12.80 -2.30 11.42
C ALA A 52 -11.55 -3.19 11.58
N GLU A 53 -11.61 -4.19 12.44
CA GLU A 53 -10.53 -5.15 12.69
C GLU A 53 -9.99 -5.84 11.42
N PRO A 54 -10.83 -6.51 10.59
CA PRO A 54 -10.34 -7.16 9.37
C PRO A 54 -9.87 -6.14 8.32
N THR A 55 -10.37 -4.91 8.32
CA THR A 55 -9.84 -3.87 7.43
C THR A 55 -8.47 -3.38 7.86
N ALA A 56 -8.21 -3.24 9.16
CA ALA A 56 -6.91 -2.88 9.69
C ALA A 56 -5.87 -3.97 9.38
N GLN A 57 -6.21 -5.24 9.59
CA GLN A 57 -5.33 -6.36 9.22
C GLN A 57 -5.02 -6.40 7.72
N LYS A 58 -6.02 -6.14 6.86
CA LYS A 58 -5.82 -6.05 5.41
C LYS A 58 -4.93 -4.87 5.01
N ALA A 59 -5.01 -3.74 5.72
CA ALA A 59 -4.14 -2.60 5.48
C ALA A 59 -2.69 -2.95 5.82
N GLN A 60 -2.45 -3.52 7.01
CA GLN A 60 -1.11 -3.98 7.42
C GLN A 60 -0.54 -5.04 6.47
N ALA A 61 -1.35 -6.01 6.05
CA ALA A 61 -0.92 -7.03 5.08
C ALA A 61 -0.54 -6.44 3.71
N LYS A 62 -1.24 -5.37 3.27
CA LYS A 62 -0.89 -4.66 2.04
C LYS A 62 0.45 -3.94 2.18
N GLU A 63 0.67 -3.25 3.30
CA GLU A 63 1.93 -2.55 3.57
C GLU A 63 3.11 -3.54 3.62
N ALA A 64 2.96 -4.64 4.35
CA ALA A 64 3.97 -5.71 4.41
C ALA A 64 4.26 -6.31 3.02
N ARG A 65 3.21 -6.53 2.22
CA ARG A 65 3.35 -7.04 0.85
C ARG A 65 4.12 -6.07 -0.05
N VAL A 66 3.83 -4.77 0.03
CA VAL A 66 4.54 -3.75 -0.75
C VAL A 66 6.02 -3.70 -0.35
N ALA A 67 6.31 -3.71 0.95
CA ALA A 67 7.69 -3.75 1.45
C ALA A 67 8.44 -5.00 0.96
N GLN A 68 7.79 -6.17 1.00
CA GLN A 68 8.39 -7.41 0.52
C GLN A 68 8.60 -7.40 -1.00
N GLN A 69 7.66 -6.84 -1.77
CA GLN A 69 7.81 -6.68 -3.21
C GLN A 69 9.00 -5.77 -3.56
N ALA A 70 9.14 -4.63 -2.88
CA ALA A 70 10.26 -3.73 -3.06
C ALA A 70 11.61 -4.42 -2.73
N ALA A 71 11.69 -5.13 -1.60
CA ALA A 71 12.88 -5.88 -1.22
C ALA A 71 13.26 -6.95 -2.26
N ASN A 72 12.27 -7.68 -2.76
CA ASN A 72 12.49 -8.72 -3.78
C ASN A 72 12.90 -8.12 -5.13
N GLN A 73 12.37 -6.95 -5.51
CA GLN A 73 12.81 -6.25 -6.72
C GLN A 73 14.28 -5.81 -6.60
N ALA A 74 14.68 -5.22 -5.48
CA ALA A 74 16.06 -4.84 -5.22
C ALA A 74 17.01 -6.05 -5.28
N ARG A 75 16.63 -7.18 -4.66
CA ARG A 75 17.40 -8.44 -4.73
C ARG A 75 17.56 -8.95 -6.16
N LYS A 76 16.51 -8.89 -6.98
CA LYS A 76 16.59 -9.30 -8.39
C LYS A 76 17.51 -8.39 -9.20
N GLN A 77 17.48 -7.09 -8.96
CA GLN A 77 18.39 -6.15 -9.62
C GLN A 77 19.85 -6.45 -9.26
N LEU A 78 20.15 -6.64 -7.98
CA LEU A 78 21.49 -7.03 -7.52
C LEU A 78 21.96 -8.36 -8.14
N ALA A 79 21.08 -9.37 -8.17
CA ALA A 79 21.40 -10.65 -8.78
C ALA A 79 21.68 -10.53 -10.29
N GLY A 80 20.98 -9.65 -10.99
CA GLY A 80 21.25 -9.34 -12.41
C GLY A 80 22.66 -8.81 -12.61
N VAL A 81 23.04 -7.78 -11.84
CA VAL A 81 24.39 -7.18 -11.90
C VAL A 81 25.46 -8.20 -11.51
N ALA A 82 25.21 -9.04 -10.49
CA ALA A 82 26.12 -10.11 -10.07
C ALA A 82 26.38 -11.14 -11.18
N VAL A 83 25.36 -11.50 -11.95
CA VAL A 83 25.51 -12.43 -13.09
C VAL A 83 26.35 -11.79 -14.20
N GLU A 84 26.14 -10.51 -14.48
CA GLU A 84 26.92 -9.77 -15.47
C GLU A 84 28.39 -9.67 -15.05
N ALA A 85 28.67 -9.29 -13.80
CA ALA A 85 30.02 -9.25 -13.24
C ALA A 85 30.73 -10.60 -13.37
N ARG A 86 30.06 -11.70 -13.02
CA ARG A 86 30.61 -13.07 -13.18
C ARG A 86 30.91 -13.43 -14.63
N LYS A 87 30.06 -13.01 -15.58
CA LYS A 87 30.31 -13.22 -17.02
C LYS A 87 31.53 -12.44 -17.49
N GLN A 88 31.63 -11.17 -17.08
CA GLN A 88 32.78 -10.33 -17.42
C GLN A 88 34.08 -10.88 -16.82
N GLU A 89 34.06 -11.32 -15.56
CA GLU A 89 35.25 -11.92 -14.93
C GLU A 89 35.67 -13.22 -15.62
N ARG A 90 34.71 -14.04 -16.07
CA ARG A 90 35.01 -15.22 -16.89
C ARG A 90 35.69 -14.85 -18.20
N LEU A 91 35.27 -13.77 -18.86
CA LEU A 91 35.89 -13.29 -20.09
C LEU A 91 37.29 -12.73 -19.82
N ARG A 92 37.47 -11.92 -18.76
CA ARG A 92 38.78 -11.44 -18.31
C ARG A 92 39.75 -12.59 -18.11
N LYS A 93 39.38 -13.59 -17.32
CA LYS A 93 40.21 -14.79 -17.07
C LYS A 93 40.58 -15.53 -18.35
N LYS A 94 39.67 -15.61 -19.34
CA LYS A 94 39.97 -16.22 -20.64
C LYS A 94 41.01 -15.40 -21.42
N ARG A 95 40.87 -14.08 -21.47
CA ARG A 95 41.84 -13.19 -22.13
C ARG A 95 43.21 -13.29 -21.48
N VAL A 96 43.28 -13.14 -20.15
CA VAL A 96 44.50 -13.30 -19.36
C VAL A 96 45.19 -14.63 -19.67
N LYS A 97 44.44 -15.74 -19.66
CA LYS A 97 44.99 -17.06 -19.99
C LYS A 97 45.54 -17.13 -21.41
N ALA A 98 44.89 -16.47 -22.38
CA ALA A 98 45.36 -16.41 -23.76
C ALA A 98 46.67 -15.61 -23.89
N HIS A 99 46.78 -14.46 -23.20
CA HIS A 99 48.02 -13.66 -23.16
C HIS A 99 49.19 -14.46 -22.57
N ILE A 100 48.96 -15.11 -21.43
CA ILE A 100 49.96 -15.97 -20.78
C ILE A 100 50.40 -17.09 -21.72
N ARG A 101 49.45 -17.75 -22.40
CA ARG A 101 49.75 -18.82 -23.35
C ARG A 101 50.54 -18.33 -24.57
N ALA A 102 50.29 -17.12 -25.03
CA ALA A 102 50.99 -16.49 -26.14
C ALA A 102 52.36 -15.89 -25.74
N GLY A 103 52.69 -15.85 -24.44
CA GLY A 103 53.88 -15.17 -23.94
C GLY A 103 53.79 -13.64 -24.01
N ASN A 104 52.59 -13.10 -24.20
CA ASN A 104 52.36 -11.66 -24.30
C ASN A 104 52.09 -11.06 -22.92
N PRO A 105 52.49 -9.79 -22.67
CA PRO A 105 52.12 -9.10 -21.45
C PRO A 105 50.59 -8.94 -21.36
N ILE A 106 50.07 -8.98 -20.13
CA ILE A 106 48.64 -8.81 -19.85
C ILE A 106 48.30 -7.32 -19.96
N PRO A 107 47.25 -6.96 -20.70
CA PRO A 107 46.83 -5.57 -20.83
C PRO A 107 46.39 -4.97 -19.47
N PRO A 108 46.60 -3.66 -19.23
CA PRO A 108 46.28 -3.00 -17.95
C PRO A 108 44.82 -3.18 -17.50
N GLU A 109 43.89 -3.23 -18.44
CA GLU A 109 42.46 -3.40 -18.18
C GLU A 109 42.12 -4.75 -17.55
N ASP A 110 42.99 -5.75 -17.73
CA ASP A 110 42.81 -7.11 -17.23
C ASP A 110 43.63 -7.38 -15.96
N TRP A 111 44.33 -6.40 -15.38
CA TRP A 111 45.09 -6.58 -14.14
C TRP A 111 44.16 -6.85 -12.95
N ASP A 112 43.11 -6.05 -12.81
CA ASP A 112 42.22 -6.11 -11.66
C ASP A 112 41.09 -7.14 -11.83
N PRO A 113 40.82 -7.98 -10.82
CA PRO A 113 39.65 -8.85 -10.80
C PRO A 113 38.34 -8.05 -10.72
N ILE A 114 37.34 -8.47 -11.49
CA ILE A 114 36.00 -7.89 -11.43
C ILE A 114 35.27 -8.49 -10.22
N LEU A 115 34.93 -7.65 -9.24
CA LEU A 115 34.23 -8.04 -8.02
C LEU A 115 32.76 -8.35 -8.28
N ASP A 116 32.27 -9.41 -7.63
CA ASP A 116 30.85 -9.75 -7.64
C ASP A 116 30.12 -8.96 -6.55
N PRO A 117 29.16 -8.08 -6.90
CA PRO A 117 28.42 -7.28 -5.91
C PRO A 117 27.64 -8.12 -4.89
N GLU A 118 27.30 -9.38 -5.19
CA GLU A 118 26.62 -10.28 -4.25
C GLU A 118 27.60 -10.96 -3.27
N ALA A 119 28.90 -11.00 -3.60
CA ALA A 119 29.90 -11.65 -2.75
C ALA A 119 30.16 -10.90 -1.44
N GLY A 120 30.00 -9.57 -1.43
CA GLY A 120 30.09 -8.74 -0.24
C GLY A 120 28.84 -8.74 0.64
N SER A 121 27.72 -9.31 0.17
CA SER A 121 26.45 -9.37 0.92
C SER A 121 26.20 -10.69 1.63
N LYS A 122 27.14 -11.65 1.57
CA LYS A 122 27.05 -12.83 2.44
C LYS A 122 27.29 -12.35 3.88
N PRO A 123 26.32 -12.48 4.80
CA PRO A 123 26.63 -12.29 6.21
C PRO A 123 27.73 -13.30 6.57
N GLU A 124 28.81 -12.83 7.18
CA GLU A 124 29.80 -13.75 7.74
C GLU A 124 29.08 -14.68 8.75
N PRO A 125 29.26 -16.00 8.66
CA PRO A 125 28.65 -16.91 9.60
C PRO A 125 29.39 -16.80 10.94
N GLY A 126 28.71 -16.31 11.97
CA GLY A 126 29.06 -16.61 13.36
C GLY A 126 29.67 -15.50 14.22
N PHE A 127 29.22 -14.25 14.11
CA PHE A 127 29.32 -13.37 15.28
C PHE A 127 28.10 -13.62 16.18
N GLU A 128 28.17 -14.66 17.01
CA GLU A 128 27.35 -14.72 18.22
C GLU A 128 27.98 -13.73 19.22
N PRO A 129 27.32 -12.62 19.57
CA PRO A 129 27.74 -11.85 20.73
C PRO A 129 27.44 -12.70 21.96
N GLY A 130 28.50 -13.17 22.63
CA GLY A 130 28.39 -13.83 23.92
C GLY A 130 27.59 -12.96 24.88
N PHE A 131 26.32 -13.31 25.06
CA PHE A 131 25.46 -12.69 26.06
C PHE A 131 25.75 -13.41 27.38
N GLU A 132 26.80 -12.95 28.06
CA GLU A 132 27.02 -13.30 29.46
C GLU A 132 25.95 -12.58 30.29
N PHE A 133 24.97 -13.34 30.78
CA PHE A 133 24.18 -12.91 31.93
C PHE A 133 24.89 -13.39 33.20
N GLU A 134 24.97 -12.47 34.16
CA GLU A 134 25.58 -12.59 35.50
C GLU A 134 25.27 -13.90 36.25
#